data_AF-A0A419S1N4-F1
#
_entry.id   AF-A0A419S1N4-F1
#
_cell.length_a   1.000
_cell.length_b   1.000
_cell.length_c   1.000
_cell.angle_alpha   90.00
_cell.angle_beta   90.00
_cell.angle_gamma   90.00
#
_symmetry.space_group_name_H-M   'P 1'
#
loop_
_entity.id
_entity.type
_entity.pdbx_description
1 polymer ?
#
loop_
_entity_poly.entity_id
_entity_poly.type
_entity_poly.pdbx_seq_one_letter_code
_entity_poly.pdbx_strand_id
1 'polypeptide(L)'
;MIPETKAEESWDLEIKAKNSLFDLKLDEVWHYRDLMWLFVKRDFIAQFKQTVLGPAWHVIQPILTTLMFLLVFGKIAKIPTDGIAPAAFYLAGLTIWNYFSACLTATSSTFTANAGIFGKVYFPRIVIPISVVLSNMVKFAIQFGLLVVVVTYYHFNGYPIYLSLNLLFIPLILILMAGISLGVGIIISSITTKYRDFSILLSFAVQLLMYATPVIYPLSYLKGKNYKWLIDLNPISSVVESFKYVIFGKGLVEPYSLLYSVLFMFCALFFGYLIFNRVEKSFMDTV
;
A
#
# COMPACT_ATOMS: atom_id res chain seq x y z
N MET A 1 -33.10 53.96 -19.44
CA MET A 1 -31.92 53.18 -19.86
C MET A 1 -31.09 52.97 -18.60
N ILE A 2 -31.30 51.84 -17.90
CA ILE A 2 -30.56 51.51 -16.68
C ILE A 2 -29.31 50.76 -17.13
N PRO A 3 -28.10 51.15 -16.71
CA PRO A 3 -26.90 50.42 -17.08
C PRO A 3 -26.85 49.11 -16.30
N GLU A 4 -26.93 47.98 -17.00
CA GLU A 4 -26.60 46.67 -16.44
C GLU A 4 -25.10 46.62 -16.14
N THR A 5 -24.74 46.91 -14.89
CA THR A 5 -23.46 46.46 -14.35
C THR A 5 -23.48 44.94 -14.29
N LYS A 6 -22.82 44.29 -15.26
CA LYS A 6 -22.42 42.88 -15.15
C LYS A 6 -21.60 42.73 -13.87
N ALA A 7 -22.24 42.24 -12.81
CA ALA A 7 -21.50 41.70 -11.68
C ALA A 7 -20.67 40.52 -12.23
N GLU A 8 -19.35 40.59 -12.10
CA GLU A 8 -18.51 39.41 -12.32
C GLU A 8 -18.91 38.40 -11.24
N GLU A 9 -19.73 37.42 -11.61
CA GLU A 9 -20.08 36.29 -10.75
C GLU A 9 -18.80 35.52 -10.44
N SER A 10 -18.27 35.70 -9.23
CA SER A 10 -17.15 34.91 -8.73
C SER A 10 -17.65 33.53 -8.36
N TRP A 11 -17.55 32.60 -9.30
CA TRP A 11 -17.88 31.20 -9.05
C TRP A 11 -16.78 30.53 -8.23
N ASP A 12 -17.13 29.92 -7.09
CA ASP A 12 -16.18 29.13 -6.28
C ASP A 12 -15.62 27.92 -7.05
N LEU A 13 -16.39 27.38 -8.02
CA LEU A 13 -16.02 26.26 -8.88
C LEU A 13 -16.47 26.53 -10.33
N GLU A 14 -15.51 26.73 -11.24
CA GLU A 14 -15.77 26.84 -12.68
C GLU A 14 -15.33 25.55 -13.39
N ILE A 15 -16.29 24.76 -13.89
CA ILE A 15 -16.04 23.50 -14.61
C ILE A 15 -15.53 23.83 -16.03
N LYS A 16 -14.23 24.09 -16.16
CA LYS A 16 -13.58 24.25 -17.46
C LYS A 16 -13.25 22.88 -18.05
N ALA A 17 -13.51 22.71 -19.35
CA ALA A 17 -13.10 21.54 -20.13
C ALA A 17 -11.56 21.52 -20.34
N LYS A 18 -10.76 21.48 -19.27
CA LYS A 18 -9.32 21.20 -19.34
C LYS A 18 -9.13 19.70 -19.54
N ASN A 19 -9.27 19.28 -20.80
CA ASN A 19 -9.23 17.87 -21.20
C ASN A 19 -7.83 17.35 -21.54
N SER A 20 -6.78 17.78 -20.83
CA SER A 20 -5.46 17.17 -21.01
C SER A 20 -5.37 15.87 -20.21
N LEU A 21 -4.98 14.77 -20.86
CA LEU A 21 -4.66 13.49 -20.18
C LEU A 21 -3.51 13.65 -19.16
N PHE A 22 -2.75 14.74 -19.26
CA PHE A 22 -1.57 15.04 -18.44
C PHE A 22 -1.81 16.11 -17.36
N ASP A 23 -3.02 16.67 -17.24
CA ASP A 23 -3.28 17.63 -16.17
C ASP A 23 -3.39 16.85 -14.85
N LEU A 24 -2.34 16.88 -14.02
CA LEU A 24 -2.24 16.09 -12.79
C LEU A 24 -3.27 16.50 -11.72
N LYS A 25 -4.10 17.54 -11.95
CA LYS A 25 -5.20 18.01 -11.08
C LYS A 25 -4.82 18.04 -9.59
N LEU A 26 -3.54 18.29 -9.28
CA LEU A 26 -3.02 18.23 -7.91
C LEU A 26 -3.66 19.31 -7.03
N ASP A 27 -3.96 20.47 -7.62
CA ASP A 27 -4.67 21.56 -6.97
C ASP A 27 -6.09 21.15 -6.58
N GLU A 28 -6.79 20.40 -7.45
CA GLU A 28 -8.11 19.86 -7.14
C GLU A 28 -8.00 18.84 -6.00
N VAL A 29 -7.05 17.89 -6.06
CA VAL A 29 -6.85 16.90 -4.99
C VAL A 29 -6.60 17.56 -3.63
N TRP A 30 -5.82 18.64 -3.59
CA TRP A 30 -5.59 19.42 -2.38
C TRP A 30 -6.86 20.12 -1.88
N HIS A 31 -7.68 20.65 -2.78
CA HIS A 31 -8.98 21.25 -2.46
C HIS A 31 -9.95 20.24 -1.83
N TYR A 32 -9.89 18.98 -2.25
CA TYR A 32 -10.72 17.88 -1.72
C TYR A 32 -10.10 17.12 -0.53
N ARG A 33 -9.11 17.70 0.18
CA ARG A 33 -8.49 17.06 1.36
C ARG A 33 -9.47 16.73 2.48
N ASP A 34 -10.51 17.54 2.66
CA ASP A 34 -11.51 17.33 3.71
C ASP A 34 -12.40 16.12 3.37
N LEU A 35 -12.73 15.96 2.08
CA LEU A 35 -13.41 14.78 1.57
C LEU A 35 -12.53 13.52 1.71
N MET A 36 -11.22 13.65 1.44
CA MET A 36 -10.26 12.57 1.63
C MET A 36 -10.22 12.11 3.09
N TRP A 37 -10.16 13.04 4.04
CA TRP A 37 -10.24 12.73 5.48
C TRP A 37 -11.56 12.09 5.89
N LEU A 38 -12.67 12.53 5.29
CA LEU A 38 -13.98 11.92 5.52
C LEU A 38 -14.01 10.46 5.06
N PHE A 39 -13.42 10.15 3.91
CA PHE A 39 -13.28 8.77 3.43
C PHE A 39 -12.38 7.92 4.33
N VAL A 40 -11.23 8.46 4.77
CA VAL A 40 -10.35 7.77 5.72
C VAL A 40 -11.11 7.43 7.01
N LYS A 41 -11.82 8.40 7.59
CA LYS A 41 -12.61 8.21 8.80
C LYS A 41 -13.73 7.19 8.59
N ARG A 42 -14.46 7.29 7.48
CA ARG A 42 -15.54 6.35 7.12
C ARG A 42 -15.01 4.93 7.04
N ASP A 43 -13.92 4.72 6.29
CA ASP A 43 -13.37 3.40 6.04
C ASP A 43 -12.81 2.77 7.30
N PHE A 44 -12.22 3.56 8.20
CA PHE A 44 -11.77 3.09 9.51
C PHE A 44 -12.95 2.70 10.39
N ILE A 45 -13.96 3.57 10.56
CA ILE A 45 -15.12 3.29 11.41
C ILE A 45 -15.94 2.10 10.88
N ALA A 46 -16.12 2.00 9.57
CA ALA A 46 -16.89 0.95 8.93
C ALA A 46 -16.34 -0.45 9.22
N GLN A 47 -15.02 -0.59 9.40
CA GLN A 47 -14.39 -1.88 9.71
C GLN A 47 -14.66 -2.37 11.13
N PHE A 48 -14.93 -1.47 12.07
CA PHE A 48 -15.22 -1.85 13.46
C PHE A 48 -16.71 -1.97 13.74
N LYS A 49 -17.55 -1.37 12.89
CA LYS A 49 -18.99 -1.45 13.02
C LYS A 49 -19.43 -2.92 12.89
N GLN A 50 -20.31 -3.36 13.81
CA GLN A 50 -20.90 -4.70 13.80
C GLN A 50 -19.91 -5.88 13.99
N THR A 51 -18.77 -5.65 14.62
CA THR A 51 -17.82 -6.72 14.98
C THR A 51 -17.75 -6.89 16.50
N VAL A 52 -17.67 -8.13 16.98
CA VAL A 52 -17.58 -8.43 18.43
C VAL A 52 -16.23 -7.98 19.00
N LEU A 53 -15.13 -8.25 18.27
CA LEU A 53 -13.77 -7.95 18.73
C LEU A 53 -13.26 -6.57 18.29
N GLY A 54 -13.89 -5.93 17.29
CA GLY A 54 -13.55 -4.57 16.90
C GLY A 54 -12.07 -4.41 16.49
N PRO A 55 -11.41 -3.32 16.93
CA PRO A 55 -10.01 -3.03 16.63
C PRO A 55 -9.00 -4.10 17.05
N ALA A 56 -9.36 -5.00 17.97
CA ALA A 56 -8.47 -6.07 18.42
C ALA A 56 -8.01 -6.98 17.27
N TRP A 57 -8.79 -7.10 16.19
CA TRP A 57 -8.42 -7.89 15.01
C TRP A 57 -7.13 -7.44 14.34
N HIS A 58 -6.81 -6.14 14.35
CA HIS A 58 -5.56 -5.64 13.78
C HIS A 58 -4.31 -6.09 14.55
N VAL A 59 -4.49 -6.62 15.76
CA VAL A 59 -3.42 -7.16 16.61
C VAL A 59 -3.47 -8.69 16.64
N ILE A 60 -4.66 -9.26 16.85
CA ILE A 60 -4.87 -10.72 16.95
C ILE A 60 -4.42 -11.42 15.65
N GLN A 61 -4.84 -10.92 14.49
CA GLN A 61 -4.56 -11.60 13.22
C GLN A 61 -3.05 -11.65 12.90
N PRO A 62 -2.28 -10.54 13.00
CA PRO A 62 -0.83 -10.61 12.85
C PRO A 62 -0.15 -11.54 13.84
N ILE A 63 -0.56 -11.55 15.12
CA ILE A 63 0.01 -12.46 16.13
C ILE A 63 -0.20 -13.91 15.73
N LEU A 64 -1.43 -14.30 15.37
CA LEU A 64 -1.74 -15.67 14.95
C LEU A 64 -0.95 -16.07 13.70
N THR A 65 -0.80 -15.15 12.75
CA THR A 65 -0.04 -15.41 11.52
C THR A 65 1.45 -15.55 11.81
N THR A 66 2.00 -14.70 12.68
CA THR A 66 3.40 -14.81 13.14
C THR A 66 3.62 -16.13 13.89
N LEU A 67 2.71 -16.55 14.76
CA LEU A 67 2.79 -17.86 15.44
C LEU A 67 2.78 -19.01 14.43
N MET A 68 1.93 -18.94 13.42
CA MET A 68 1.92 -19.93 12.34
C MET A 68 3.25 -19.94 11.58
N PHE A 69 3.81 -18.78 11.23
CA PHE A 69 5.11 -18.69 10.56
C PHE A 69 6.25 -19.23 11.43
N LEU A 70 6.22 -18.98 12.74
CA LEU A 70 7.18 -19.56 13.69
C LEU A 70 7.13 -21.09 13.70
N LEU A 71 5.94 -21.67 13.65
CA LEU A 71 5.77 -23.12 13.60
C LEU A 71 6.22 -23.70 12.26
N VAL A 72 5.70 -23.19 11.15
CA VAL A 72 5.92 -23.75 9.82
C VAL A 72 7.31 -23.41 9.30
N PHE A 73 7.67 -22.14 9.26
CA PHE A 73 8.92 -21.69 8.64
C PHE A 73 10.10 -21.71 9.61
N GLY A 74 9.83 -21.41 10.88
CA GLY A 74 10.84 -21.48 11.93
C GLY A 74 11.17 -22.91 12.36
N LYS A 75 10.19 -23.67 12.87
CA LYS A 75 10.44 -25.01 13.44
C LYS A 75 10.50 -26.12 12.38
N ILE A 76 9.56 -26.16 11.44
CA ILE A 76 9.47 -27.26 10.45
C ILE A 76 10.48 -27.04 9.31
N ALA A 77 10.42 -25.91 8.62
CA ALA A 77 11.28 -25.63 7.46
C ALA A 77 12.70 -25.13 7.83
N LYS A 78 12.91 -24.73 9.11
CA LYS A 78 14.20 -24.28 9.65
C LYS A 78 14.86 -23.17 8.82
N ILE A 79 14.04 -22.21 8.37
CA ILE A 79 14.53 -21.05 7.61
C ILE A 79 15.33 -20.14 8.56
N PRO A 80 16.56 -19.73 8.20
CA PRO A 80 17.37 -18.85 9.03
C PRO A 80 16.79 -17.43 9.05
N THR A 81 16.97 -16.74 10.19
CA THR A 81 16.51 -15.36 10.41
C THR A 81 17.68 -14.38 10.59
N ASP A 82 18.88 -14.72 10.12
CA ASP A 82 20.10 -13.91 10.22
C ASP A 82 20.44 -13.43 11.65
N GLY A 83 20.07 -14.22 12.66
CA GLY A 83 20.26 -13.88 14.08
C GLY A 83 19.36 -12.75 14.58
N ILE A 84 18.23 -12.51 13.89
CA ILE A 84 17.11 -11.70 14.36
C ILE A 84 16.14 -12.61 15.12
N ALA A 85 15.53 -12.09 16.20
CA ALA A 85 14.48 -12.81 16.92
C ALA A 85 13.38 -13.27 15.93
N PRO A 86 13.09 -14.58 15.82
CA PRO A 86 12.24 -15.09 14.76
C PRO A 86 10.85 -14.44 14.70
N ALA A 87 10.24 -14.17 15.85
CA ALA A 87 8.92 -13.54 15.90
C ALA A 87 8.96 -12.11 15.36
N ALA A 88 9.98 -11.33 15.75
CA ALA A 88 10.18 -9.97 15.25
C ALA A 88 10.48 -9.95 13.75
N PHE A 89 11.28 -10.91 13.26
CA PHE A 89 11.59 -11.06 11.84
C PHE A 89 10.32 -11.28 10.99
N TYR A 90 9.50 -12.28 11.36
CA TYR A 90 8.27 -12.57 10.64
C TYR A 90 7.25 -11.45 10.76
N LEU A 91 7.11 -10.85 11.93
CA LEU A 91 6.18 -9.75 12.16
C LEU A 91 6.58 -8.50 11.36
N ALA A 92 7.88 -8.18 11.23
CA ALA A 92 8.35 -7.07 10.41
C ALA A 92 8.01 -7.28 8.93
N GLY A 93 8.28 -8.47 8.40
CA GLY A 93 7.90 -8.83 7.04
C GLY A 93 6.38 -8.72 6.82
N LEU A 94 5.58 -9.26 7.74
CA LEU A 94 4.12 -9.19 7.69
C LEU A 94 3.60 -7.75 7.75
N THR A 95 4.20 -6.89 8.57
CA THR A 95 3.73 -5.51 8.76
C THR A 95 3.79 -4.72 7.45
N ILE A 96 4.93 -4.75 6.76
CA ILE A 96 5.08 -4.04 5.49
C ILE A 96 4.31 -4.72 4.34
N TRP A 97 4.24 -6.05 4.34
CA TRP A 97 3.49 -6.82 3.36
C TRP A 97 1.97 -6.60 3.45
N ASN A 98 1.43 -6.58 4.67
CA ASN A 98 0.01 -6.34 4.90
C ASN A 98 -0.40 -4.94 4.44
N TYR A 99 0.46 -3.94 4.65
CA TYR A 99 0.22 -2.60 4.12
C TYR A 99 0.16 -2.59 2.59
N PHE A 100 1.14 -3.22 1.93
CA PHE A 100 1.18 -3.33 0.46
C PHE A 100 -0.06 -4.03 -0.10
N SER A 101 -0.36 -5.25 0.41
CA SER A 101 -1.47 -6.06 -0.06
C SER A 101 -2.82 -5.39 0.17
N ALA A 102 -3.03 -4.77 1.34
CA ALA A 102 -4.24 -4.02 1.63
C ALA A 102 -4.42 -2.81 0.69
N CYS A 103 -3.36 -2.06 0.42
CA CYS A 103 -3.40 -0.93 -0.51
C CYS A 103 -3.68 -1.39 -1.94
N LEU A 104 -2.96 -2.39 -2.44
CA LEU A 104 -3.09 -2.89 -3.81
C LEU A 104 -4.49 -3.47 -4.06
N THR A 105 -4.98 -4.32 -3.17
CA THR A 105 -6.29 -4.96 -3.33
C THR A 105 -7.43 -3.94 -3.22
N ALA A 106 -7.39 -3.02 -2.25
CA ALA A 106 -8.44 -2.02 -2.10
C ALA A 106 -8.44 -1.00 -3.25
N THR A 107 -7.27 -0.53 -3.71
CA THR A 107 -7.18 0.39 -4.85
C THR A 107 -7.63 -0.26 -6.16
N SER A 108 -7.37 -1.55 -6.36
CA SER A 108 -7.81 -2.31 -7.55
C SER A 108 -9.33 -2.44 -7.71
N SER A 109 -10.09 -2.23 -6.64
CA SER A 109 -11.56 -2.29 -6.65
C SER A 109 -12.23 -0.92 -6.56
N THR A 110 -11.46 0.16 -6.71
CA THR A 110 -11.94 1.55 -6.54
C THR A 110 -13.20 1.84 -7.35
N PHE A 111 -13.19 1.58 -8.66
CA PHE A 111 -14.34 1.88 -9.52
C PHE A 111 -15.58 1.07 -9.18
N THR A 112 -15.44 -0.24 -9.00
CA THR A 112 -16.56 -1.14 -8.73
C THR A 112 -17.16 -0.91 -7.34
N ALA A 113 -16.33 -0.66 -6.33
CA ALA A 113 -16.77 -0.42 -4.97
C ALA A 113 -17.43 0.96 -4.77
N ASN A 114 -17.09 1.96 -5.60
CA ASN A 114 -17.56 3.35 -5.44
C ASN A 114 -18.48 3.82 -6.57
N ALA A 115 -18.94 2.91 -7.44
CA ALA A 115 -19.82 3.22 -8.58
C ALA A 115 -21.04 4.06 -8.19
N GLY A 116 -21.72 3.71 -7.09
CA GLY A 116 -22.91 4.44 -6.63
C GLY A 116 -22.64 5.87 -6.15
N ILE A 117 -21.41 6.18 -5.73
CA ILE A 117 -21.01 7.55 -5.35
C ILE A 117 -20.61 8.32 -6.61
N PHE A 118 -19.82 7.69 -7.49
CA PHE A 118 -19.37 8.29 -8.74
C PHE A 118 -20.51 8.71 -9.67
N GLY A 119 -21.64 8.00 -9.62
CA GLY A 119 -22.82 8.37 -10.40
C GLY A 119 -23.72 9.44 -9.80
N LYS A 120 -23.45 9.90 -8.57
CA LYS A 120 -24.32 10.86 -7.86
C LYS A 120 -23.66 12.19 -7.56
N VAL A 121 -22.33 12.22 -7.41
CA VAL A 121 -21.59 13.41 -7.01
C VAL A 121 -20.31 13.51 -7.84
N TYR A 122 -20.04 14.70 -8.36
CA TYR A 122 -18.79 14.98 -9.07
C TYR A 122 -17.67 15.32 -8.07
N PHE A 123 -16.54 14.63 -8.22
CA PHE A 123 -15.26 14.96 -7.60
C PHE A 123 -14.13 14.20 -8.33
N PRO A 124 -12.86 14.61 -8.21
CA PRO A 124 -11.74 13.92 -8.86
C PRO A 124 -11.61 12.50 -8.31
N ARG A 125 -11.78 11.48 -9.16
CA ARG A 125 -11.90 10.09 -8.67
C ARG A 125 -10.59 9.53 -8.10
N ILE A 126 -9.45 10.11 -8.47
CA ILE A 126 -8.13 9.79 -7.91
C ILE A 126 -8.03 10.06 -6.40
N VAL A 127 -8.92 10.89 -5.84
CA VAL A 127 -9.04 11.10 -4.39
C VAL A 127 -9.37 9.80 -3.66
N ILE A 128 -10.13 8.88 -4.27
CA ILE A 128 -10.49 7.61 -3.62
C ILE A 128 -9.26 6.70 -3.44
N PRO A 129 -8.49 6.33 -4.48
CA PRO A 129 -7.28 5.51 -4.29
C PRO A 129 -6.29 6.11 -3.29
N ILE A 130 -6.14 7.43 -3.28
CA ILE A 130 -5.27 8.12 -2.31
C ILE A 130 -5.83 7.97 -0.89
N SER A 131 -7.14 8.18 -0.69
CA SER A 131 -7.77 7.99 0.61
C SER A 131 -7.63 6.55 1.14
N VAL A 132 -7.65 5.55 0.26
CA VAL A 132 -7.43 4.14 0.60
C VAL A 132 -6.02 3.90 1.12
N VAL A 133 -5.00 4.47 0.46
CA VAL A 133 -3.60 4.38 0.92
C VAL A 133 -3.45 5.01 2.31
N LEU A 134 -4.01 6.21 2.52
CA LEU A 134 -3.99 6.89 3.80
C LEU A 134 -4.75 6.13 4.91
N SER A 135 -5.89 5.54 4.58
CA SER A 135 -6.67 4.71 5.51
C SER A 135 -5.89 3.46 5.95
N ASN A 136 -5.21 2.80 5.02
CA ASN A 136 -4.37 1.65 5.33
C ASN A 136 -3.09 2.04 6.09
N MET A 137 -2.63 3.29 6.01
CA MET A 137 -1.53 3.79 6.83
C MET A 137 -1.86 3.74 8.33
N VAL A 138 -3.12 3.98 8.71
CA VAL A 138 -3.57 3.84 10.11
C VAL A 138 -3.45 2.39 10.58
N LYS A 139 -3.82 1.42 9.73
CA LYS A 139 -3.69 -0.01 10.04
C LYS A 139 -2.22 -0.43 10.15
N PHE A 140 -1.38 0.08 9.25
CA PHE A 140 0.06 -0.10 9.33
C PHE A 140 0.60 0.45 10.65
N ALA A 141 0.18 1.64 11.10
CA ALA A 141 0.63 2.23 12.36
C ALA A 141 0.28 1.34 13.57
N ILE A 142 -0.90 0.71 13.59
CA ILE A 142 -1.28 -0.26 14.64
C ILE A 142 -0.36 -1.49 14.60
N GLN A 143 -0.13 -2.07 13.43
CA GLN A 143 0.74 -3.23 13.27
C GLN A 143 2.22 -2.90 13.57
N PHE A 144 2.66 -1.71 13.21
CA PHE A 144 3.99 -1.21 13.51
C PHE A 144 4.17 -0.98 15.02
N GLY A 145 3.15 -0.46 15.71
CA GLY A 145 3.15 -0.37 17.17
C GLY A 145 3.32 -1.75 17.84
N LEU A 146 2.60 -2.77 17.35
CA LEU A 146 2.78 -4.15 17.80
C LEU A 146 4.21 -4.66 17.53
N LEU A 147 4.77 -4.37 16.35
CA LEU A 147 6.15 -4.72 16.02
C LEU A 147 7.15 -4.10 16.99
N VAL A 148 6.99 -2.81 17.30
CA VAL A 148 7.84 -2.10 18.27
C VAL A 148 7.76 -2.79 19.64
N VAL A 149 6.57 -3.11 20.14
CA VAL A 149 6.38 -3.84 21.41
C VAL A 149 7.13 -5.18 21.41
N VAL A 150 7.02 -5.95 20.33
CA VAL A 150 7.70 -7.25 20.20
C VAL A 150 9.22 -7.09 20.15
N VAL A 151 9.74 -6.12 19.39
CA VAL A 151 11.18 -5.84 19.32
C VAL A 151 11.73 -5.45 20.68
N THR A 152 11.04 -4.55 21.39
CA THR A 152 11.41 -4.14 22.74
C THR A 152 11.36 -5.31 23.73
N TYR A 153 10.36 -6.19 23.65
CA TYR A 153 10.30 -7.39 24.48
C TYR A 153 11.51 -8.31 24.25
N TYR A 154 11.89 -8.56 22.99
CA TYR A 154 13.06 -9.40 22.69
C TYR A 154 14.38 -8.76 23.10
N HIS A 155 14.45 -7.44 23.14
CA HIS A 155 15.63 -6.74 23.63
C HIS A 155 15.94 -7.04 25.09
N PHE A 156 14.93 -6.99 25.95
CA PHE A 156 15.07 -7.36 27.36
C PHE A 156 15.47 -8.84 27.54
N ASN A 157 15.25 -9.68 26.52
CA ASN A 157 15.66 -11.08 26.47
C ASN A 157 17.03 -11.29 25.82
N GLY A 158 17.84 -10.24 25.66
CA GLY A 158 19.22 -10.31 25.20
C GLY A 158 19.43 -10.17 23.68
N TYR A 159 18.39 -9.84 22.90
CA TYR A 159 18.58 -9.52 21.48
C TYR A 159 19.05 -8.07 21.30
N PRO A 160 20.04 -7.81 20.42
CA PRO A 160 20.50 -6.46 20.15
C PRO A 160 19.42 -5.64 19.44
N ILE A 161 19.11 -4.45 19.96
CA ILE A 161 18.37 -3.43 19.22
C ILE A 161 19.39 -2.61 18.43
N TYR A 162 19.09 -2.39 17.15
CA TYR A 162 19.86 -1.50 16.28
C TYR A 162 19.10 -0.19 16.15
N LEU A 163 19.21 0.68 17.15
CA LEU A 163 18.73 2.05 17.04
C LEU A 163 19.74 2.83 16.18
N SER A 164 19.51 2.83 14.87
CA SER A 164 20.31 3.58 13.90
C SER A 164 19.52 4.78 13.38
N LEU A 165 20.23 5.81 12.88
CA LEU A 165 19.65 6.88 12.06
C LEU A 165 18.85 6.33 10.87
N ASN A 166 19.07 5.06 10.51
CA ASN A 166 18.33 4.36 9.49
C ASN A 166 16.80 4.36 9.71
N LEU A 167 16.32 4.43 10.96
CA LEU A 167 14.87 4.50 11.25
C LEU A 167 14.19 5.71 10.59
N LEU A 168 14.95 6.78 10.29
CA LEU A 168 14.44 7.95 9.58
C LEU A 168 14.04 7.64 8.12
N PHE A 169 14.49 6.51 7.55
CA PHE A 169 14.09 6.07 6.21
C PHE A 169 12.76 5.31 6.17
N ILE A 170 12.14 4.99 7.31
CA ILE A 170 10.83 4.30 7.33
C ILE A 170 9.77 5.05 6.50
N PRO A 171 9.58 6.39 6.64
CA PRO A 171 8.63 7.13 5.81
C PRO A 171 8.92 7.01 4.31
N LEU A 172 10.20 7.01 3.90
CA LEU A 172 10.58 6.86 2.50
C LEU A 172 10.21 5.47 1.96
N ILE A 173 10.46 4.42 2.74
CA ILE A 173 10.09 3.03 2.39
C ILE A 173 8.57 2.91 2.27
N LEU A 174 7.82 3.56 3.15
CA LEU A 174 6.35 3.58 3.09
C LEU A 174 5.82 4.32 1.87
N ILE A 175 6.44 5.44 1.49
CA ILE A 175 6.09 6.16 0.24
C ILE A 175 6.35 5.27 -0.97
N LEU A 176 7.49 4.57 -1.01
CA LEU A 176 7.81 3.60 -2.06
C LEU A 176 6.74 2.50 -2.15
N MET A 177 6.40 1.89 -1.02
CA MET A 177 5.41 0.81 -0.97
C MET A 177 4.00 1.31 -1.34
N ALA A 178 3.63 2.50 -0.87
CA ALA A 178 2.38 3.18 -1.20
C ALA A 178 2.30 3.50 -2.70
N GLY A 179 3.37 4.04 -3.28
CA GLY A 179 3.43 4.41 -4.69
C GLY A 179 3.32 3.20 -5.62
N ILE A 180 4.04 2.10 -5.30
CA ILE A 180 3.95 0.86 -6.09
C ILE A 180 2.54 0.27 -6.01
N SER A 181 1.98 0.14 -4.79
CA SER A 181 0.64 -0.41 -4.61
C SER A 181 -0.45 0.44 -5.25
N LEU A 182 -0.36 1.78 -5.14
CA LEU A 182 -1.29 2.70 -5.79
C LEU A 182 -1.18 2.62 -7.31
N GLY A 183 0.03 2.71 -7.87
CA GLY A 183 0.27 2.69 -9.32
C GLY A 183 -0.21 1.39 -9.97
N VAL A 184 0.15 0.24 -9.41
CA VAL A 184 -0.32 -1.06 -9.90
C VAL A 184 -1.83 -1.22 -9.65
N GLY A 185 -2.32 -0.78 -8.49
CA GLY A 185 -3.72 -0.88 -8.12
C GLY A 185 -4.66 -0.10 -9.04
N ILE A 186 -4.33 1.14 -9.41
CA ILE A 186 -5.16 1.94 -10.33
C ILE A 186 -5.14 1.38 -11.78
N ILE A 187 -4.03 0.78 -12.21
CA ILE A 187 -3.96 0.05 -13.49
C ILE A 187 -4.95 -1.11 -13.46
N ILE A 188 -4.91 -1.94 -12.41
CA ILE A 188 -5.81 -3.08 -12.30
C ILE A 188 -7.25 -2.62 -12.13
N SER A 189 -7.50 -1.54 -11.37
CA SER A 189 -8.85 -0.99 -11.22
C SER A 189 -9.48 -0.58 -12.54
N SER A 190 -8.65 -0.05 -13.44
CA SER A 190 -9.09 0.30 -14.78
C SER A 190 -9.51 -0.94 -15.59
N ILE A 191 -8.84 -2.07 -15.41
CA ILE A 191 -9.18 -3.35 -16.07
C ILE A 191 -10.43 -3.98 -15.44
N THR A 192 -10.58 -3.92 -14.11
CA THR A 192 -11.70 -4.54 -13.40
C THR A 192 -13.05 -3.89 -13.70
N THR A 193 -13.06 -2.65 -14.21
CA THR A 193 -14.28 -2.01 -14.75
C THR A 193 -14.93 -2.83 -15.87
N LYS A 194 -14.12 -3.45 -16.73
CA LYS A 194 -14.58 -4.27 -17.86
C LYS A 194 -14.64 -5.75 -17.52
N TYR A 195 -13.69 -6.24 -16.71
CA TYR A 195 -13.54 -7.66 -16.39
C TYR A 195 -13.45 -7.88 -14.88
N ARG A 196 -14.57 -8.21 -14.23
CA ARG A 196 -14.65 -8.35 -12.77
C ARG A 196 -13.74 -9.45 -12.20
N ASP A 197 -13.49 -10.51 -12.96
CA ASP A 197 -12.66 -11.66 -12.56
C ASP A 197 -11.22 -11.27 -12.22
N PHE A 198 -10.71 -10.16 -12.76
CA PHE A 198 -9.37 -9.65 -12.41
C PHE A 198 -9.24 -9.29 -10.93
N SER A 199 -10.34 -9.00 -10.23
CA SER A 199 -10.31 -8.76 -8.77
C SER A 199 -10.03 -10.04 -7.99
N ILE A 200 -10.59 -11.17 -8.46
CA ILE A 200 -10.37 -12.51 -7.89
C ILE A 200 -8.94 -12.94 -8.19
N LEU A 201 -8.52 -12.80 -9.45
CA LEU A 201 -7.17 -13.12 -9.91
C LEU A 201 -6.12 -12.32 -9.14
N LEU A 202 -6.37 -11.03 -8.91
CA LEU A 202 -5.46 -10.20 -8.11
C LEU A 202 -5.34 -10.68 -6.68
N SER A 203 -6.46 -11.01 -6.03
CA SER A 203 -6.45 -11.48 -4.64
C SER A 203 -5.61 -12.75 -4.49
N PHE A 204 -5.75 -13.68 -5.44
CA PHE A 204 -4.92 -14.88 -5.52
C PHE A 204 -3.44 -14.56 -5.83
N ALA A 205 -3.18 -13.68 -6.80
CA ALA A 205 -1.83 -13.28 -7.18
C ALA A 205 -1.08 -12.62 -6.02
N VAL A 206 -1.74 -11.75 -5.26
CA VAL A 206 -1.17 -11.13 -4.05
C VAL A 206 -0.79 -12.21 -3.04
N GLN A 207 -1.66 -13.20 -2.80
CA GLN A 207 -1.35 -14.29 -1.88
C GLN A 207 -0.09 -15.08 -2.29
N LEU A 208 0.08 -15.38 -3.59
CA LEU A 208 1.29 -16.04 -4.10
C LEU A 208 2.52 -15.14 -4.03
N LEU A 209 2.35 -13.85 -4.35
CA LEU A 209 3.43 -12.87 -4.39
C LEU A 209 4.07 -12.66 -3.01
N MET A 210 3.33 -12.89 -1.92
CA MET A 210 3.89 -12.91 -0.56
C MET A 210 5.05 -13.90 -0.43
N TYR A 211 4.91 -15.10 -0.99
CA TYR A 211 5.93 -16.15 -0.94
C TYR A 211 7.08 -15.90 -1.91
N ALA A 212 6.83 -15.20 -3.02
CA ALA A 212 7.85 -14.74 -3.96
C ALA A 212 8.61 -13.49 -3.47
N THR A 213 8.23 -12.93 -2.32
CA THR A 213 8.86 -11.77 -1.69
C THR A 213 9.61 -12.23 -0.43
N PRO A 214 10.74 -11.62 -0.04
CA PRO A 214 11.48 -11.92 1.19
C PRO A 214 10.74 -11.47 2.46
N VAL A 215 9.48 -11.89 2.63
CA VAL A 215 8.67 -11.68 3.84
C VAL A 215 9.01 -12.72 4.91
N ILE A 216 9.09 -13.99 4.49
CA ILE A 216 9.24 -15.16 5.35
C ILE A 216 10.71 -15.62 5.43
N TYR A 217 11.55 -15.18 4.51
CA TYR A 217 12.97 -15.52 4.48
C TYR A 217 13.81 -14.28 4.19
N PRO A 218 15.07 -14.24 4.66
CA PRO A 218 15.99 -13.16 4.32
C PRO A 218 16.55 -13.37 2.90
N LEU A 219 16.92 -12.29 2.20
CA LEU A 219 17.52 -12.40 0.87
C LEU A 219 18.87 -13.15 0.88
N SER A 220 19.57 -13.13 2.02
CA SER A 220 20.80 -13.88 2.25
C SER A 220 20.62 -15.39 2.06
N TYR A 221 19.45 -15.93 2.42
CA TYR A 221 19.11 -17.35 2.29
C TYR A 221 19.01 -17.84 0.84
N LEU A 222 18.92 -16.90 -0.11
CA LEU A 222 18.82 -17.18 -1.54
C LEU A 222 20.15 -17.06 -2.26
N LYS A 223 21.22 -16.61 -1.58
CA LYS A 223 22.55 -16.53 -2.20
C LYS A 223 22.97 -17.90 -2.74
N GLY A 224 23.35 -17.93 -4.02
CA GLY A 224 23.78 -19.15 -4.72
C GLY A 224 22.66 -20.07 -5.19
N LYS A 225 21.37 -19.67 -5.07
CA LYS A 225 20.24 -20.46 -5.55
C LYS A 225 19.77 -20.02 -6.93
N ASN A 226 19.46 -21.00 -7.79
CA ASN A 226 19.07 -20.78 -9.20
C ASN A 226 17.80 -19.94 -9.40
N TYR A 227 16.95 -19.79 -8.39
CA TYR A 227 15.70 -19.03 -8.46
C TYR A 227 15.80 -17.62 -7.86
N LYS A 228 16.98 -17.20 -7.39
CA LYS A 228 17.19 -15.86 -6.84
C LYS A 228 16.82 -14.74 -7.83
N TRP A 229 17.10 -14.93 -9.11
CA TRP A 229 16.79 -13.93 -10.15
C TRP A 229 15.30 -13.59 -10.25
N LEU A 230 14.39 -14.55 -10.02
CA LEU A 230 12.94 -14.31 -10.01
C LEU A 230 12.53 -13.38 -8.86
N ILE A 231 13.21 -13.50 -7.73
CA ILE A 231 12.94 -12.72 -6.52
C ILE A 231 13.58 -11.33 -6.63
N ASP A 232 14.73 -11.23 -7.29
CA ASP A 232 15.40 -9.96 -7.58
C ASP A 232 14.63 -9.13 -8.63
N LEU A 233 13.91 -9.76 -9.56
CA LEU A 233 13.02 -9.07 -10.51
C LEU A 233 11.78 -8.45 -9.85
N ASN A 234 11.41 -8.89 -8.64
CA ASN A 234 10.25 -8.35 -7.95
C ASN A 234 10.60 -6.99 -7.31
N PRO A 235 9.98 -5.87 -7.74
CA PRO A 235 10.28 -4.54 -7.22
C PRO A 235 9.92 -4.37 -5.74
N ILE A 236 9.11 -5.26 -5.17
CA ILE A 236 8.72 -5.23 -3.75
C ILE A 236 9.82 -5.84 -2.88
N SER A 237 10.64 -6.74 -3.42
CA SER A 237 11.67 -7.46 -2.65
C SER A 237 12.67 -6.53 -1.98
N SER A 238 13.19 -5.56 -2.73
CA SER A 238 14.14 -4.56 -2.21
C SER A 238 13.53 -3.70 -1.12
N VAL A 239 12.24 -3.36 -1.25
CA VAL A 239 11.52 -2.50 -0.29
C VAL A 239 11.30 -3.25 1.03
N VAL A 240 10.89 -4.52 0.98
CA VAL A 240 10.69 -5.37 2.17
C VAL A 240 12.02 -5.64 2.89
N GLU A 241 13.08 -5.93 2.14
CA GLU A 241 14.40 -6.12 2.75
C GLU A 241 14.93 -4.82 3.36
N SER A 242 14.74 -3.68 2.70
CA SER A 242 15.10 -2.36 3.24
C SER A 242 14.37 -2.06 4.54
N PHE A 243 13.08 -2.44 4.65
CA PHE A 243 12.31 -2.27 5.87
C PHE A 243 12.91 -3.07 7.04
N LYS A 244 13.25 -4.34 6.80
CA LYS A 244 13.92 -5.19 7.80
C LYS A 244 15.31 -4.65 8.16
N TYR A 245 16.08 -4.20 7.17
CA TYR A 245 17.41 -3.62 7.37
C TYR A 245 17.37 -2.37 8.24
N VAL A 246 16.40 -1.49 8.02
CA VAL A 246 16.22 -0.27 8.81
C VAL A 246 15.89 -0.57 10.28
N ILE A 247 15.11 -1.61 10.55
CA ILE A 247 14.69 -1.98 11.92
C ILE A 247 15.77 -2.80 12.65
N PHE A 248 16.40 -3.75 11.95
CA PHE A 248 17.28 -4.75 12.58
C PHE A 248 18.75 -4.54 12.26
N GLY A 249 19.13 -3.53 11.47
CA GLY A 249 20.52 -3.32 11.04
C GLY A 249 21.12 -4.47 10.22
N LYS A 250 20.31 -5.44 9.83
CA LYS A 250 20.69 -6.69 9.18
C LYS A 250 19.81 -6.92 7.97
N GLY A 251 20.43 -7.29 6.86
CA GLY A 251 19.77 -7.50 5.58
C GLY A 251 20.67 -7.09 4.42
N LEU A 252 20.30 -7.48 3.21
CA LEU A 252 21.03 -7.14 1.99
C LEU A 252 20.28 -6.05 1.24
N VAL A 253 20.73 -4.80 1.42
CA VAL A 253 20.21 -3.66 0.65
C VAL A 253 21.22 -3.31 -0.42
N GLU A 254 20.94 -3.77 -1.64
CA GLU A 254 21.73 -3.38 -2.82
C GLU A 254 21.14 -2.09 -3.42
N PRO A 255 21.95 -1.02 -3.57
CA PRO A 255 21.46 0.26 -4.09
C PRO A 255 20.78 0.16 -5.47
N TYR A 256 21.29 -0.72 -6.33
CA TYR A 256 20.73 -0.97 -7.66
C TYR A 256 19.31 -1.55 -7.59
N SER A 257 19.06 -2.48 -6.68
CA SER A 257 17.76 -3.12 -6.50
C SER A 257 16.74 -2.15 -5.90
N LEU A 258 17.17 -1.21 -5.05
CA LEU A 258 16.32 -0.14 -4.54
C LEU A 258 16.01 0.90 -5.64
N LEU A 259 17.00 1.28 -6.46
CA LEU A 259 16.79 2.16 -7.60
C LEU A 259 15.79 1.56 -8.60
N TYR A 260 15.88 0.25 -8.85
CA TYR A 260 14.91 -0.47 -9.66
C TYR A 260 13.48 -0.33 -9.12
N SER A 261 13.27 -0.51 -7.81
CA SER A 261 11.96 -0.31 -7.16
C SER A 261 11.45 1.13 -7.29
N VAL A 262 12.33 2.12 -7.17
CA VAL A 262 11.99 3.55 -7.36
C VAL A 262 11.56 3.83 -8.79
N LEU A 263 12.32 3.36 -9.78
CA LEU A 263 11.97 3.51 -11.19
C LEU A 263 10.65 2.80 -11.51
N PHE A 264 10.46 1.59 -11.00
CA PHE A 264 9.21 0.85 -11.17
C PHE A 264 8.03 1.61 -10.57
N MET A 265 8.17 2.20 -9.38
CA MET A 265 7.15 3.03 -8.76
C MET A 265 6.74 4.20 -9.67
N PHE A 266 7.70 4.97 -10.19
CA PHE A 266 7.40 6.10 -11.07
C PHE A 266 6.74 5.66 -12.37
N CYS A 267 7.22 4.58 -12.99
CA CYS A 267 6.59 4.00 -14.18
C CYS A 267 5.15 3.54 -13.90
N ALA A 268 4.92 2.81 -12.81
CA ALA A 268 3.60 2.31 -12.43
C ALA A 268 2.62 3.45 -12.14
N LEU A 269 3.07 4.51 -11.43
CA LEU A 269 2.26 5.70 -11.18
C LEU A 269 1.96 6.45 -12.48
N PHE A 270 2.93 6.64 -13.36
CA PHE A 270 2.76 7.34 -14.62
C PHE A 270 1.77 6.63 -15.55
N PHE A 271 1.99 5.33 -15.83
CA PHE A 271 1.08 4.56 -16.67
C PHE A 271 -0.28 4.37 -16.00
N GLY A 272 -0.30 4.14 -14.69
CA GLY A 272 -1.52 4.03 -13.92
C GLY A 272 -2.38 5.29 -13.99
N TYR A 273 -1.77 6.46 -13.84
CA TYR A 273 -2.45 7.74 -13.95
C TYR A 273 -3.10 7.93 -15.33
N LEU A 274 -2.34 7.68 -16.40
CA LEU A 274 -2.83 7.83 -17.78
C LEU A 274 -4.02 6.89 -18.08
N ILE A 275 -3.92 5.62 -17.66
CA ILE A 275 -4.98 4.64 -17.89
C ILE A 275 -6.20 4.98 -17.03
N PHE A 276 -6.00 5.36 -15.77
CA PHE A 276 -7.08 5.71 -14.84
C PHE A 276 -7.90 6.90 -15.34
N ASN A 277 -7.23 7.97 -15.79
CA ASN A 277 -7.90 9.14 -16.37
C ASN A 277 -8.69 8.82 -17.64
N ARG A 278 -8.17 7.90 -18.46
CA ARG A 278 -8.89 7.46 -19.67
C ARG A 278 -10.16 6.69 -19.31
N VAL A 279 -10.09 5.78 -18.34
CA VAL A 279 -11.23 4.98 -17.91
C VAL A 279 -12.25 5.82 -17.15
N GLU A 280 -11.81 6.79 -16.33
CA GLU A 280 -12.69 7.74 -15.64
C GLU A 280 -13.66 8.43 -16.61
N LYS A 281 -13.19 8.85 -17.79
CA LYS A 281 -14.05 9.52 -18.78
C LYS A 281 -15.16 8.62 -19.34
N SER A 282 -14.89 7.33 -19.51
CA SER A 282 -15.85 6.37 -20.10
C SER A 282 -16.68 5.61 -19.07
N PHE A 283 -16.27 5.60 -17.80
CA PHE A 283 -16.85 4.73 -16.77
C PHE A 283 -18.35 5.00 -16.53
N MET A 284 -18.76 6.27 -16.55
CA MET A 284 -20.16 6.65 -16.33
C MET A 284 -21.10 6.23 -17.46
N ASP A 285 -20.57 6.02 -18.67
CA ASP A 285 -21.37 5.55 -19.80
C ASP A 285 -21.62 4.03 -19.74
N THR A 286 -20.88 3.33 -18.88
CA THR A 286 -20.87 1.85 -18.80
C THR A 286 -21.55 1.28 -17.56
N VAL A 287 -21.92 2.11 -16.58
CA VAL A 287 -22.46 1.70 -15.27
C VAL A 287 -23.70 2.51 -14.94
#